data_AF-A0A2V8IIM1-F1
#
_entry.id   AF-A0A2V8IIM1-F1
#
_cell.length_a   1.000
_cell.length_b   1.000
_cell.length_c   1.000
_cell.angle_alpha   90.00
_cell.angle_beta   90.00
_cell.angle_gamma   90.00
#
_symmetry.space_group_name_H-M   'P 1'
#
loop_
_entity.id
_entity.type
_entity.pdbx_description
1 polymer ?
#
loop_
_entity_poly.entity_id
_entity_poly.type
_entity_poly.pdbx_seq_one_letter_code
_entity_poly.pdbx_strand_id
1 'polypeptide(L)'
;MDKAAYAIGMDPVEFRLKNLNETGNPDTKKPFSNPGIRDCIVSASNRLGWKEKWHASRAREVRPGIFHGIGLAAHACSHGAGTNPATGQVIVNSDGSAQCVSGCTEIGPGQRTEMAMIAAEALGIPLTRVSIATYVDT
;
A
#
# COMPACT_ATOMS: atom_id res chain seq x y z
N MET A 1 -6.01 15.65 14.20
CA MET A 1 -6.95 15.86 13.10
C MET A 1 -8.40 15.77 13.58
N ASP A 2 -8.86 14.64 14.12
CA ASP A 2 -10.27 14.47 14.56
C ASP A 2 -10.72 15.47 15.62
N LYS A 3 -9.90 15.72 16.65
CA LYS A 3 -10.20 16.74 17.67
C LYS A 3 -10.46 18.12 17.06
N ALA A 4 -9.72 18.49 16.01
CA ALA A 4 -9.89 19.76 15.31
C ALA A 4 -11.17 19.77 14.48
N ALA A 5 -11.47 18.67 13.77
CA ALA A 5 -12.73 18.51 13.04
C ALA A 5 -13.94 18.64 13.98
N TYR A 6 -13.92 17.95 15.13
CA TYR A 6 -14.98 18.02 16.13
C TYR A 6 -15.14 19.42 16.74
N ALA A 7 -14.03 20.11 17.01
CA ALA A 7 -14.07 21.46 17.57
C ALA A 7 -14.78 22.47 16.66
N ILE A 8 -14.80 22.24 15.35
CA ILE A 8 -15.48 23.10 14.37
C ILE A 8 -16.79 22.50 13.82
N GLY A 9 -17.24 21.36 14.37
CA GLY A 9 -18.46 20.68 13.91
C GLY A 9 -18.38 20.10 12.50
N MET A 10 -17.18 19.75 12.02
CA MET A 10 -16.95 19.18 10.70
C MET A 10 -16.79 17.65 10.77
N ASP A 11 -17.26 16.96 9.75
CA ASP A 11 -17.01 15.53 9.57
C ASP A 11 -15.49 15.25 9.47
N PRO A 12 -14.95 14.27 10.21
CA PRO A 12 -13.50 13.99 10.20
C PRO A 12 -12.95 13.55 8.84
N VAL A 13 -13.74 12.87 8.00
CA VAL A 13 -13.32 12.47 6.65
C VAL A 13 -13.31 13.67 5.72
N GLU A 14 -14.34 14.52 5.76
CA GLU A 14 -14.36 15.79 5.01
C GLU A 14 -13.19 16.70 5.42
N PHE A 15 -12.92 16.78 6.72
CA PHE A 15 -11.77 17.53 7.24
C PHE A 15 -10.44 17.00 6.70
N ARG A 16 -10.25 15.66 6.65
CA ARG A 16 -9.06 15.05 6.02
C ARG A 16 -8.93 15.43 4.56
N LEU A 17 -10.01 15.28 3.78
CA LEU A 17 -10.02 15.57 2.35
C LEU A 17 -9.73 17.04 2.04
N LYS A 18 -10.18 17.96 2.91
CA LYS A 18 -9.91 19.39 2.80
C LYS A 18 -8.45 19.76 3.10
N ASN A 19 -7.79 19.02 3.98
CA ASN A 19 -6.42 19.30 4.44
C ASN A 19 -5.38 18.35 3.80
N LEU A 20 -5.76 17.61 2.77
CA LEU A 20 -4.90 16.63 2.15
C LEU A 20 -3.80 17.30 1.33
N ASN A 21 -2.55 16.91 1.56
CA ASN A 21 -1.43 17.32 0.73
C ASN A 21 -1.38 16.44 -0.53
N GLU A 22 -1.69 17.03 -1.68
CA GLU A 22 -1.64 16.36 -2.98
C GLU A 22 -0.46 16.83 -3.84
N THR A 23 0.32 17.80 -3.36
CA THR A 23 1.37 18.45 -4.14
C THR A 23 2.70 17.70 -4.06
N GLY A 24 3.13 17.27 -2.87
CA GLY A 24 4.45 16.66 -2.72
C GLY A 24 5.05 16.82 -1.33
N ASN A 25 6.30 16.37 -1.18
CA ASN A 25 7.01 16.50 0.08
C ASN A 25 7.44 17.97 0.31
N PRO A 26 6.97 18.63 1.39
CA PRO A 26 7.25 20.04 1.62
C PRO A 26 8.71 20.31 2.03
N ASP A 27 9.40 19.32 2.57
CA ASP A 27 10.79 19.44 3.04
C ASP A 27 11.77 19.31 1.87
N THR A 28 11.56 18.30 1.02
CA THR A 28 12.42 18.01 -0.14
C THR A 28 12.00 18.75 -1.42
N LYS A 29 10.83 19.41 -1.41
CA LYS A 29 10.20 20.08 -2.57
C LYS A 29 9.96 19.15 -3.77
N LYS A 30 9.97 17.83 -3.56
CA LYS A 30 9.69 16.85 -4.61
C LYS A 30 8.18 16.68 -4.77
N PRO A 31 7.63 16.83 -6.00
CA PRO A 31 6.21 16.60 -6.24
C PRO A 31 5.87 15.12 -6.07
N PHE A 32 4.63 14.82 -5.69
CA PHE A 32 4.12 13.46 -5.80
C PHE A 32 3.84 13.14 -7.28
N SER A 33 4.28 11.97 -7.76
CA SER A 33 3.92 11.51 -9.10
C SER A 33 2.43 11.20 -9.22
N ASN A 34 1.90 10.49 -8.22
CA ASN A 34 0.47 10.29 -8.02
C ASN A 34 0.23 10.06 -6.51
N PRO A 35 -0.47 10.97 -5.81
CA PRO A 35 -0.68 10.82 -4.37
C PRO A 35 -1.63 9.66 -4.02
N GLY A 36 -2.63 9.33 -4.88
CA GLY A 36 -3.60 8.23 -4.74
C GLY A 36 -4.47 8.21 -3.46
N ILE A 37 -4.07 8.93 -2.42
CA ILE A 37 -4.61 8.84 -1.07
C ILE A 37 -6.02 9.42 -0.97
N ARG A 38 -6.37 10.40 -1.82
CA ARG A 38 -7.74 10.89 -1.97
C ARG A 38 -8.67 9.75 -2.38
N ASP A 39 -8.29 9.00 -3.41
CA ASP A 39 -9.09 7.89 -3.94
C ASP A 39 -9.23 6.78 -2.90
N CYS A 40 -8.16 6.49 -2.13
CA CYS A 40 -8.21 5.56 -1.02
C CYS A 40 -9.22 6.01 0.06
N ILE A 41 -9.18 7.27 0.48
CA ILE A 41 -10.11 7.81 1.51
C ILE A 41 -11.56 7.77 1.00
N VAL A 42 -11.80 8.19 -0.24
CA VAL A 42 -13.15 8.18 -0.85
C VAL A 42 -13.66 6.75 -1.00
N SER A 43 -12.86 5.84 -1.54
CA SER A 43 -13.23 4.44 -1.72
C SER A 43 -13.50 3.75 -0.38
N ALA A 44 -12.63 3.95 0.62
CA ALA A 44 -12.80 3.37 1.94
C ALA A 44 -14.06 3.91 2.65
N SER A 45 -14.27 5.24 2.65
CA SER A 45 -15.44 5.85 3.27
C SER A 45 -16.75 5.40 2.63
N ASN A 46 -16.80 5.30 1.30
CA ASN A 46 -17.96 4.79 0.57
C ASN A 46 -18.24 3.33 0.91
N ARG A 47 -17.24 2.45 0.85
CA ARG A 47 -17.39 1.01 1.15
C ARG A 47 -17.73 0.75 2.60
N LEU A 48 -17.27 1.59 3.52
CA LEU A 48 -17.64 1.54 4.92
C LEU A 48 -19.09 1.96 5.16
N GLY A 49 -19.73 2.69 4.24
CA GLY A 49 -21.01 3.38 4.50
C GLY A 49 -20.83 4.47 5.57
N TRP A 50 -19.77 5.28 5.41
CA TRP A 50 -19.35 6.25 6.43
C TRP A 50 -20.46 7.23 6.76
N LYS A 51 -21.15 7.79 5.76
CA LYS A 51 -22.19 8.80 5.98
C LYS A 51 -23.36 8.28 6.81
N GLU A 52 -23.70 7.01 6.64
CA GLU A 52 -24.82 6.37 7.34
C GLU A 52 -24.42 5.89 8.74
N LYS A 53 -23.16 5.48 8.94
CA LYS A 53 -22.70 4.87 10.20
C LYS A 53 -21.99 5.84 11.13
N TRP A 54 -21.44 6.92 10.62
CA TRP A 54 -20.70 7.87 11.42
C TRP A 54 -21.64 8.68 12.31
N HIS A 55 -21.14 8.94 13.51
CA HIS A 55 -21.81 9.72 14.54
C HIS A 55 -20.76 10.28 15.50
N ALA A 56 -21.09 11.38 16.17
CA ALA A 56 -20.23 11.98 17.17
C ALA A 56 -19.89 11.02 18.32
N SER A 57 -18.79 11.31 19.02
CA SER A 57 -18.37 10.52 20.18
C SER A 57 -19.51 10.41 21.22
N ARG A 58 -19.69 9.21 21.77
CA ARG A 58 -20.75 8.87 22.75
C ARG A 58 -22.18 9.07 22.25
N ALA A 59 -22.42 9.25 20.95
CA ALA A 59 -23.77 9.38 20.40
C ALA A 59 -24.56 8.07 20.36
N ARG A 60 -23.88 6.91 20.39
CA ARG A 60 -24.52 5.59 20.32
C ARG A 60 -24.05 4.69 21.44
N GLU A 61 -24.80 4.70 22.53
CA GLU A 61 -24.65 3.75 23.62
C GLU A 61 -25.24 2.39 23.21
N VAL A 62 -24.48 1.32 23.40
CA VAL A 62 -24.93 -0.05 23.09
C VAL A 62 -25.21 -0.86 24.35
N ARG A 63 -24.59 -0.50 25.48
CA ARG A 63 -24.83 -1.01 26.85
C ARG A 63 -24.41 0.08 27.85
N PRO A 64 -24.86 0.04 29.11
CA PRO A 64 -24.48 1.04 30.11
C PRO A 64 -22.97 1.30 30.15
N GLY A 65 -22.56 2.52 29.80
CA GLY A 65 -21.15 2.95 29.77
C GLY A 65 -20.33 2.45 28.56
N ILE A 66 -20.93 1.74 27.62
CA ILE A 66 -20.28 1.19 26.42
C ILE A 66 -20.86 1.85 25.18
N PHE A 67 -19.99 2.49 24.40
CA PHE A 67 -20.36 3.22 23.19
C PHE A 67 -19.74 2.58 21.95
N HIS A 68 -20.48 2.59 20.85
CA HIS A 68 -19.96 2.17 19.55
C HIS A 68 -19.31 3.37 18.84
N GLY A 69 -18.23 3.10 18.09
CA GLY A 69 -17.49 4.10 17.34
C GLY A 69 -17.04 3.53 16.00
N ILE A 70 -16.95 4.40 15.00
CA ILE A 70 -16.31 4.11 13.71
C ILE A 70 -15.23 5.17 13.47
N GLY A 71 -14.10 4.75 12.89
CA GLY A 71 -12.98 5.63 12.60
C GLY A 71 -12.34 5.28 11.26
N LEU A 72 -11.73 6.29 10.63
CA LEU A 72 -10.96 6.14 9.41
C LEU A 72 -9.59 6.81 9.61
N ALA A 73 -8.54 6.06 9.29
CA ALA A 73 -7.18 6.57 9.25
C ALA A 73 -6.64 6.43 7.82
N ALA A 74 -5.76 7.35 7.44
CA ALA A 74 -5.11 7.36 6.14
C ALA A 74 -3.61 7.56 6.37
N HIS A 75 -2.80 6.78 5.66
CA HIS A 75 -1.35 6.85 5.72
C HIS A 75 -0.80 6.82 4.31
N ALA A 76 0.04 7.79 3.99
CA ALA A 76 0.85 7.81 2.78
C ALA A 76 2.30 7.59 3.18
N CYS A 77 2.97 6.63 2.54
CA CYS A 77 4.36 6.30 2.79
C CYS A 77 5.15 6.33 1.47
N SER A 78 6.32 6.95 1.50
CA SER A 78 7.24 6.97 0.37
C SER A 78 8.21 5.81 0.52
N HIS A 79 8.21 4.90 -0.44
CA HIS A 79 9.14 3.76 -0.50
C HIS A 79 10.15 3.99 -1.62
N GLY A 80 11.42 3.65 -1.38
CA GLY A 80 12.51 3.85 -2.33
C GLY A 80 13.48 4.92 -1.87
N ALA A 81 14.40 4.55 -0.98
CA ALA A 81 15.56 5.39 -0.66
C ALA A 81 16.61 5.40 -1.78
N GLY A 82 16.44 4.58 -2.84
CA GLY A 82 17.20 4.68 -4.09
C GLY A 82 18.71 4.49 -3.97
N THR A 83 19.23 3.95 -2.87
CA THR A 83 20.67 3.98 -2.62
C THR A 83 21.44 2.79 -3.19
N ASN A 84 20.82 1.62 -3.40
CA ASN A 84 21.55 0.45 -3.88
C ASN A 84 20.90 -0.16 -5.14
N PRO A 85 21.69 -0.46 -6.19
CA PRO A 85 21.20 -1.23 -7.33
C PRO A 85 20.79 -2.64 -6.89
N ALA A 86 19.73 -3.17 -7.50
CA ALA A 86 19.38 -4.58 -7.40
C ALA A 86 19.98 -5.32 -8.60
N THR A 87 20.57 -6.49 -8.36
CA THR A 87 21.12 -7.37 -9.40
C THR A 87 20.45 -8.74 -9.33
N GLY A 88 20.46 -9.43 -10.47
CA GLY A 88 19.96 -10.78 -10.60
C GLY A 88 20.47 -11.43 -11.88
N GLN A 89 20.32 -12.75 -11.95
CA GLN A 89 20.73 -13.56 -13.10
C GLN A 89 19.53 -14.36 -13.60
N VAL A 90 19.38 -14.49 -14.92
CA VAL A 90 18.42 -15.38 -15.56
C VAL A 90 19.19 -16.37 -16.41
N ILE A 91 19.03 -17.65 -16.11
CA ILE A 91 19.62 -18.77 -16.83
C ILE A 91 18.52 -19.43 -17.63
N VAL A 92 18.64 -19.41 -18.96
CA VAL A 92 17.71 -20.09 -19.87
C VAL A 92 18.31 -21.45 -20.23
N ASN A 93 17.59 -22.51 -19.88
CA ASN A 93 18.03 -23.87 -20.11
C ASN A 93 17.69 -24.33 -21.54
N SER A 94 18.39 -25.35 -22.01
CA SER A 94 18.16 -25.94 -23.34
C SER A 94 16.75 -26.53 -23.56
N ASP A 95 16.03 -26.84 -22.48
CA ASP A 95 14.65 -27.33 -22.51
C ASP A 95 13.59 -26.19 -22.53
N GLY A 96 14.05 -24.94 -22.59
CA GLY A 96 13.23 -23.74 -22.58
C GLY A 96 12.74 -23.30 -21.20
N SER A 97 13.17 -23.95 -20.11
CA SER A 97 12.91 -23.47 -18.75
C SER A 97 13.86 -22.33 -18.35
N ALA A 98 13.46 -21.53 -17.35
CA ALA A 98 14.27 -20.45 -16.81
C ALA A 98 14.50 -20.62 -15.30
N GLN A 99 15.74 -20.39 -14.88
CA GLN A 99 16.13 -20.27 -13.47
C GLN A 99 16.57 -18.84 -13.21
N CYS A 100 15.98 -18.18 -12.21
CA CYS A 100 16.35 -16.82 -11.84
C CYS A 100 16.97 -16.79 -10.45
N VAL A 101 18.01 -15.97 -10.30
CA VAL A 101 18.71 -15.72 -9.04
C VAL A 101 18.62 -14.23 -8.72
N SER A 102 18.33 -13.88 -7.47
CA SER A 102 18.29 -12.50 -7.01
C SER A 102 18.95 -12.39 -5.64
N GLY A 103 19.58 -11.25 -5.37
CA GLY A 103 20.05 -10.89 -4.02
C GLY A 103 18.94 -10.66 -3.00
N CYS A 104 17.68 -10.70 -3.43
CA CYS A 104 16.52 -10.47 -2.58
C CYS A 104 16.29 -11.65 -1.62
N THR A 105 16.42 -11.39 -0.31
CA THR A 105 16.04 -12.36 0.72
C THR A 105 14.53 -12.32 0.94
N GLU A 106 13.89 -13.46 0.74
CA GLU A 106 12.46 -13.65 0.97
C GLU A 106 12.18 -14.06 2.42
N ILE A 107 11.30 -13.30 3.09
CA ILE A 107 10.90 -13.53 4.49
C ILE A 107 9.40 -13.79 4.68
N GLY A 108 8.66 -14.03 3.60
CA GLY A 108 7.20 -14.24 3.60
C GLY A 108 6.35 -13.26 2.78
N PRO A 109 6.78 -12.04 2.34
CA PRO A 109 5.91 -11.17 1.54
C PRO A 109 5.65 -11.66 0.10
N GLY A 110 6.38 -12.66 -0.39
CA GLY A 110 6.11 -13.28 -1.69
C GLY A 110 6.89 -12.67 -2.87
N GLN A 111 8.01 -12.00 -2.61
CA GLN A 111 8.97 -11.51 -3.60
C GLN A 111 9.42 -12.61 -4.57
N ARG A 112 9.64 -13.85 -4.12
CA ARG A 112 9.97 -14.97 -5.04
C ARG A 112 8.85 -15.26 -6.02
N THR A 113 7.61 -15.26 -5.55
CA THR A 113 6.45 -15.48 -6.42
C THR A 113 6.32 -14.35 -7.44
N GLU A 114 6.48 -13.09 -7.00
CA GLU A 114 6.44 -11.92 -7.85
C GLU A 114 7.55 -11.93 -8.92
N MET A 115 8.78 -12.23 -8.52
CA MET A 115 9.90 -12.35 -9.46
C MET A 115 9.68 -13.46 -10.49
N ALA A 116 9.08 -14.58 -10.10
CA ALA A 116 8.75 -15.65 -11.04
C ALA A 116 7.70 -15.21 -12.07
N MET A 117 6.68 -14.47 -11.63
CA MET A 117 5.67 -13.91 -12.53
C MET A 117 6.28 -12.89 -13.50
N ILE A 118 7.14 -11.99 -13.01
CA ILE A 118 7.84 -11.01 -13.83
C ILE A 118 8.72 -11.70 -14.88
N ALA A 119 9.50 -12.71 -14.48
CA ALA A 119 10.35 -13.46 -15.40
C ALA A 119 9.55 -14.25 -16.44
N ALA A 120 8.44 -14.88 -16.04
CA ALA A 120 7.55 -15.60 -16.94
C ALA A 120 6.95 -14.67 -18.00
N GLU A 121 6.44 -13.50 -17.58
CA GLU A 121 5.89 -12.48 -18.47
C GLU A 121 6.96 -11.93 -19.43
N ALA A 122 8.13 -11.57 -18.91
CA ALA A 122 9.22 -11.01 -19.72
C ALA A 122 9.78 -12.00 -20.74
N LEU A 123 9.84 -13.29 -20.41
CA LEU A 123 10.33 -14.35 -21.30
C LEU A 123 9.24 -14.94 -22.20
N GLY A 124 7.96 -14.65 -21.93
CA GLY A 124 6.84 -15.21 -22.68
C GLY A 124 6.65 -16.72 -22.50
N ILE A 125 7.04 -17.28 -21.35
CA ILE A 125 6.92 -18.71 -21.03
C ILE A 125 5.92 -18.94 -19.88
N PRO A 126 5.33 -20.14 -19.76
CA PRO A 126 4.46 -20.45 -18.63
C PRO A 126 5.19 -20.30 -17.29
N LEU A 127 4.50 -19.80 -16.25
CA LEU A 127 5.05 -19.68 -14.89
C LEU A 127 5.61 -21.01 -14.35
N THR A 128 5.02 -22.14 -14.74
CA THR A 128 5.48 -23.48 -14.38
C THR A 128 6.84 -23.86 -14.96
N ARG A 129 7.37 -23.07 -15.91
CA ARG A 129 8.70 -23.20 -16.50
C ARG A 129 9.74 -22.26 -15.87
N VAL A 130 9.35 -21.46 -14.88
CA VAL A 130 10.22 -20.53 -14.17
C VAL A 130 10.45 -21.02 -12.74
N SER A 131 11.69 -20.95 -12.29
CA SER A 131 12.05 -21.19 -10.89
C SER A 131 12.96 -20.08 -10.35
N ILE A 132 12.80 -19.74 -9.07
CA ILE A 132 13.65 -18.77 -8.37
C ILE A 132 14.52 -19.53 -7.39
N ALA A 133 15.84 -19.27 -7.42
CA ALA A 133 16.76 -19.86 -6.45
C ALA A 133 16.33 -19.53 -5.01
N THR A 134 16.46 -20.51 -4.12
CA THR A 134 16.09 -20.37 -2.71
C THR A 134 17.19 -19.75 -1.86
N TYR A 135 18.43 -19.77 -2.35
CA TYR A 135 19.60 -19.18 -1.72
C TYR A 135 19.90 -17.81 -2.35
N VAL A 136 20.54 -16.96 -1.55
CA VAL A 136 21.17 -15.73 -2.02
C VAL A 136 22.66 -16.03 -2.13
N ASP A 137 23.21 -15.87 -3.34
CA ASP A 137 24.63 -16.03 -3.62
C ASP A 137 25.27 -14.66 -3.83
N THR A 138 26.47 -14.43 -3.29
CA THR A 138 27.16 -13.12 -3.27
C THR A 138 28.42 -13.14 -4.10
#